data_AF-A0A7V5ZJ03-F1
#
_entry.id   AF-A0A7V5ZJ03-F1
#
_cell.length_a   1.000
_cell.length_b   1.000
_cell.length_c   1.000
_cell.angle_alpha   90.00
_cell.angle_beta   90.00
_cell.angle_gamma   90.00
#
_symmetry.space_group_name_H-M   'P 1'
#
loop_
_entity.id
_entity.type
_entity.pdbx_description
1 polymer ?
#
loop_
_entity_poly.entity_id
_entity_poly.type
_entity_poly.pdbx_seq_one_letter_code
_entity_poly.pdbx_strand_id
1 'polypeptide(L)'
;MSLGTSAVAATAGTSTGERGTSPLAPGGGALRVLVVAAGIVAAWGATRWAFGLPVLWLGAAVGWLALPLGQRRGLSASWLVPLGLVLVVGLGVALDLELAVRHTTNLLLAVLLFGLARLAALGEGEVRWLAVGIAATAILAFLQAAGGLSEALTGVEALPPGLQELAARRLSGGRAFGSSALPGHFAALLVTTTPLLWRWAGESPGPPRLVPLSALAGVALALYLTRSLAALAVAALLLLLLLLRRGRRPAVGIGAAVLAALLLAVVASRGDLGTLKPVQLRLVNWRVTGWVALHHPWVGVGLGGVGQGGLLSPWAAGNITPYAHNTPLQLVAETGLAGVPLLVLGVGALLRLLHRGAARDGALAAAVAVVPLHNLVDFSLYAPEVLLPWAILAGTLAARAAPLPARSLPSGVLVPLLVAGSIVAALEWQAETAFQRALAAPGTGVASAAVAAAVWAPWQVRPLYAAVELALSPPTSAVEQQRVEEALGRRHWVQPRSAGWAEARARLLLAQGRRGEALVWAREARRRAPARGELAALEELCR
;
A
#
# COMPACT_ATOMS: atom_id res chain seq x y z
N MET A 1 41.48 68.92 -47.64
CA MET A 1 41.10 69.27 -46.26
C MET A 1 40.87 67.93 -45.53
N SER A 2 41.86 67.30 -44.89
CA SER A 2 42.58 67.73 -43.66
C SER A 2 41.55 68.14 -42.60
N LEU A 3 41.43 67.58 -41.40
CA LEU A 3 42.16 66.65 -40.51
C LEU A 3 41.03 66.00 -39.64
N GLY A 4 41.09 64.85 -38.99
CA GLY A 4 42.18 64.15 -38.32
C GLY A 4 41.72 63.81 -36.88
N THR A 5 42.04 62.59 -36.42
CA THR A 5 42.29 62.16 -35.03
C THR A 5 41.11 62.13 -34.03
N SER A 6 40.98 61.19 -33.08
CA SER A 6 41.88 60.15 -32.55
C SER A 6 41.07 59.07 -31.83
N ALA A 7 41.60 57.85 -31.80
CA ALA A 7 41.22 56.78 -30.88
C ALA A 7 42.08 56.86 -29.60
N VAL A 8 41.53 56.54 -28.42
CA VAL A 8 42.27 55.99 -27.27
C VAL A 8 41.35 55.06 -26.47
N ALA A 9 41.96 53.96 -26.02
CA ALA A 9 41.39 52.79 -25.36
C ALA A 9 41.47 52.84 -23.81
N ALA A 10 40.92 51.78 -23.20
CA ALA A 10 41.07 51.30 -21.81
C ALA A 10 40.29 52.09 -20.74
N THR A 11 39.59 51.47 -19.77
CA THR A 11 40.03 50.37 -18.90
C THR A 11 38.85 49.55 -18.34
N ALA A 12 39.19 48.33 -17.92
CA ALA A 12 38.35 47.39 -17.20
C ALA A 12 37.80 47.96 -15.87
N GLY A 13 36.54 47.65 -15.59
CA GLY A 13 35.88 47.89 -14.30
C GLY A 13 34.94 46.73 -13.98
N THR A 14 35.43 45.82 -13.14
CA THR A 14 34.69 44.74 -12.50
C THR A 14 33.49 45.28 -11.71
N SER A 15 32.27 44.95 -12.12
CA SER A 15 31.08 45.08 -11.27
C SER A 15 30.59 43.68 -10.86
N THR A 16 31.20 43.20 -9.77
CA THR A 16 30.64 42.19 -8.89
C THR A 16 29.44 42.77 -8.13
N GLY A 17 28.32 42.05 -8.11
CA GLY A 17 27.09 42.41 -7.36
C GLY A 17 25.96 42.68 -8.35
N GLU A 18 24.83 41.98 -8.34
CA GLU A 18 24.16 41.26 -7.26
C GLU A 18 23.62 39.94 -7.81
N ARG A 19 24.02 38.82 -7.22
CA ARG A 19 23.21 37.61 -7.30
C ARG A 19 21.94 37.93 -6.53
N GLY A 20 20.89 38.30 -7.26
CA GLY A 20 19.54 38.27 -6.74
C GLY A 20 19.32 36.91 -6.11
N THR A 21 19.33 36.88 -4.78
CA THR A 21 18.92 35.76 -3.98
C THR A 21 17.47 35.52 -4.35
N SER A 22 17.25 34.50 -5.20
CA SER A 22 15.93 33.96 -5.45
C SER A 22 15.22 33.80 -4.10
N PRO A 23 13.98 34.31 -3.95
CA PRO A 23 13.28 34.28 -2.69
C PRO A 23 13.24 32.84 -2.19
N LEU A 24 13.85 32.63 -1.01
CA LEU A 24 13.98 31.39 -0.25
C LEU A 24 13.08 30.27 -0.77
N ALA A 25 13.72 29.29 -1.42
CA ALA A 25 13.06 28.10 -1.94
C ALA A 25 12.18 27.47 -0.85
N PRO A 26 10.91 27.18 -1.13
CA PRO A 26 10.03 26.55 -0.15
C PRO A 26 10.61 25.17 0.20
N GLY A 27 10.74 24.91 1.51
CA GLY A 27 11.28 23.66 2.09
C GLY A 27 12.75 23.75 2.53
N GLY A 28 12.99 24.15 3.78
CA GLY A 28 14.32 24.08 4.40
C GLY A 28 14.88 22.65 4.45
N GLY A 29 16.20 22.51 4.64
CA GLY A 29 16.89 21.19 4.63
C GLY A 29 16.26 20.14 5.55
N ALA A 30 15.73 20.55 6.71
CA ALA A 30 15.01 19.67 7.62
C ALA A 30 13.77 19.01 7.01
N LEU A 31 13.00 19.73 6.18
CA LEU A 31 11.82 19.17 5.52
C LEU A 31 12.20 18.10 4.50
N ARG A 32 13.29 18.31 3.76
CA ARG A 32 13.80 17.32 2.80
C ARG A 32 14.23 16.03 3.49
N VAL A 33 14.97 16.15 4.60
CA VAL A 33 15.38 15.01 5.43
C VAL A 33 14.15 14.26 5.95
N LEU A 34 13.15 14.98 6.46
CA LEU A 34 11.90 14.39 6.95
C LEU A 34 11.16 13.60 5.86
N VAL A 35 11.04 14.17 4.65
CA VAL A 35 10.37 13.50 3.53
C VAL A 35 11.14 12.25 3.08
N VAL A 36 12.47 12.32 2.97
CA VAL A 36 13.29 11.15 2.62
C VAL A 36 13.15 10.06 3.69
N ALA A 37 13.25 10.43 4.97
CA ALA A 37 13.09 9.51 6.08
C ALA A 37 11.71 8.86 6.08
N ALA A 38 10.63 9.63 5.85
CA ALA A 38 9.27 9.11 5.75
C ALA A 38 9.13 8.08 4.62
N GLY A 39 9.74 8.33 3.45
CA GLY A 39 9.71 7.39 2.33
C GLY A 39 10.46 6.09 2.64
N ILE A 40 11.60 6.17 3.31
CA ILE A 40 12.36 4.97 3.73
C ILE A 40 11.59 4.21 4.81
N VAL A 41 11.13 4.88 5.87
CA VAL A 41 10.35 4.24 6.95
C VAL A 41 9.11 3.55 6.41
N ALA A 42 8.39 4.19 5.48
CA ALA A 42 7.23 3.57 4.87
C ALA A 42 7.59 2.29 4.08
N ALA A 43 8.66 2.33 3.28
CA ALA A 43 9.12 1.21 2.48
C ALA A 43 9.58 0.00 3.31
N TRP A 44 10.11 0.23 4.52
CA TRP A 44 10.62 -0.83 5.40
C TRP A 44 9.54 -1.56 6.19
N GLY A 45 8.31 -1.04 6.25
CA GLY A 45 7.18 -1.81 6.74
C GLY A 45 6.21 -1.01 7.57
N ALA A 46 5.60 0.04 7.01
CA ALA A 46 4.43 0.68 7.62
C ALA A 46 3.33 -0.33 8.01
N THR A 47 3.23 -1.47 7.31
CA THR A 47 2.37 -2.62 7.65
C THR A 47 2.99 -3.64 8.60
N ARG A 48 4.31 -3.81 8.55
CA ARG A 48 5.03 -4.83 9.33
C ARG A 48 5.22 -4.40 10.78
N TRP A 49 5.41 -3.11 11.02
CA TRP A 49 5.68 -2.57 12.34
C TRP A 49 4.49 -1.74 12.80
N ALA A 50 3.86 -2.18 13.89
CA ALA A 50 2.66 -1.55 14.43
C ALA A 50 2.84 -0.05 14.71
N PHE A 51 4.07 0.40 15.04
CA PHE A 51 4.39 1.81 15.29
C PHE A 51 4.68 2.64 14.02
N GLY A 52 4.83 2.00 12.85
CA GLY A 52 5.27 2.67 11.62
C GLY A 52 4.30 3.74 11.13
N LEU A 53 3.00 3.41 11.08
CA LEU A 53 1.95 4.38 10.68
C LEU A 53 1.84 5.59 11.64
N PRO A 54 1.79 5.41 12.98
CA PRO A 54 1.84 6.54 13.92
C PRO A 54 3.03 7.47 13.69
N VAL A 55 4.24 6.92 13.49
CA VAL A 55 5.45 7.73 13.24
C VAL A 55 5.33 8.53 11.95
N LEU A 56 4.78 7.94 10.89
CA LEU A 56 4.57 8.63 9.62
C LEU A 56 3.52 9.74 9.71
N TRP A 57 2.43 9.51 10.45
CA TRP A 57 1.41 10.53 10.72
C TRP A 57 1.98 11.69 11.55
N LEU A 58 2.74 11.38 12.60
CA LEU A 58 3.42 12.39 13.41
C LEU A 58 4.43 13.18 12.57
N GLY A 59 5.24 12.50 11.74
CA GLY A 59 6.17 13.14 10.82
C GLY A 59 5.47 14.06 9.83
N ALA A 60 4.34 13.63 9.25
CA ALA A 60 3.53 14.46 8.39
C ALA A 60 2.97 15.68 9.14
N ALA A 61 2.50 15.50 10.39
CA ALA A 61 2.02 16.59 11.23
C ALA A 61 3.13 17.62 11.52
N VAL A 62 4.31 17.17 11.96
CA VAL A 62 5.47 18.05 12.19
C VAL A 62 5.84 18.78 10.90
N GLY A 63 5.92 18.07 9.77
CA GLY A 63 6.27 18.67 8.47
C GLY A 63 5.29 19.75 8.02
N TRP A 64 3.99 19.52 8.15
CA TRP A 64 2.96 20.49 7.77
C TRP A 64 2.84 21.66 8.75
N LEU A 65 2.97 21.40 10.05
CA LEU A 65 2.82 22.43 11.07
C LEU A 65 4.03 23.36 11.16
N ALA A 66 5.23 22.86 10.84
CA ALA A 66 6.46 23.65 10.74
C ALA A 66 6.44 24.65 9.58
N LEU A 67 5.57 24.46 8.57
CA LEU A 67 5.45 25.37 7.44
C LEU A 67 4.61 26.61 7.79
N PRO A 68 5.06 27.82 7.43
CA PRO A 68 4.26 29.03 7.51
C PRO A 68 2.94 28.89 6.76
N LEU A 69 1.85 29.49 7.27
CA LEU A 69 0.50 29.37 6.70
C LEU A 69 0.45 29.66 5.19
N GLY A 70 1.15 30.69 4.73
CA GLY A 70 1.22 31.08 3.32
C GLY A 70 1.93 30.06 2.41
N GLN A 71 2.77 29.20 2.97
CA GLN A 71 3.58 28.20 2.25
C GLN A 71 2.92 26.81 2.17
N ARG A 72 1.77 26.61 2.83
CA ARG A 72 1.02 25.34 2.83
C ARG A 72 0.26 25.09 1.52
N ARG A 73 0.93 25.27 0.37
CA ARG A 73 0.37 25.22 -0.99
C ARG A 73 0.64 23.89 -1.70
N GLY A 74 0.99 22.82 -0.98
CA GLY A 74 1.34 21.52 -1.58
C GLY A 74 0.18 20.80 -2.24
N LEU A 75 -1.06 21.11 -1.83
CA LEU A 75 -2.28 20.40 -2.21
C LEU A 75 -3.36 21.37 -2.70
N SER A 76 -4.15 20.92 -3.68
CA SER A 76 -5.26 21.72 -4.21
C SER A 76 -6.57 21.39 -3.48
N ALA A 77 -7.20 22.41 -2.88
CA ALA A 77 -8.50 22.26 -2.23
C ALA A 77 -9.59 21.74 -3.18
N SER A 78 -9.50 22.06 -4.47
CA SER A 78 -10.45 21.60 -5.50
C SER A 78 -10.53 20.07 -5.63
N TRP A 79 -9.50 19.35 -5.18
CA TRP A 79 -9.44 17.89 -5.19
C TRP A 79 -9.76 17.28 -3.84
N LEU A 80 -9.36 17.95 -2.75
CA LEU A 80 -9.57 17.43 -1.40
C LEU A 80 -11.03 17.41 -0.99
N VAL A 81 -11.82 18.41 -1.40
CA VAL A 81 -13.25 18.45 -1.07
C VAL A 81 -14.01 17.27 -1.70
N PRO A 82 -13.97 17.04 -3.02
CA PRO A 82 -14.69 15.91 -3.60
C PRO A 82 -14.10 14.57 -3.15
N LEU A 83 -12.79 14.46 -2.94
CA LEU A 83 -12.18 13.27 -2.34
C LEU A 83 -12.72 13.00 -0.93
N GLY A 84 -12.75 14.02 -0.08
CA GLY A 84 -13.28 13.92 1.28
C GLY A 84 -14.75 13.48 1.29
N LEU A 85 -15.57 14.02 0.38
CA LEU A 85 -16.96 13.60 0.23
C LEU A 85 -17.08 12.12 -0.13
N VAL A 86 -16.33 11.64 -1.13
CA VAL A 86 -16.35 10.21 -1.53
C VAL A 86 -15.87 9.31 -0.40
N LEU A 87 -14.88 9.74 0.39
CA LEU A 87 -14.40 8.97 1.53
C LEU A 87 -15.42 8.91 2.67
N VAL A 88 -16.07 10.02 3.00
CA VAL A 88 -17.11 10.07 4.05
C VAL A 88 -18.33 9.23 3.66
N VAL A 89 -18.80 9.38 2.41
CA VAL A 89 -19.90 8.54 1.89
C VAL A 89 -19.49 7.07 1.87
N GLY A 90 -18.27 6.78 1.41
CA GLY A 90 -17.72 5.43 1.35
C GLY A 90 -17.63 4.75 2.72
N LEU A 91 -17.27 5.48 3.77
CA LEU A 91 -17.29 4.99 5.15
C LEU A 91 -18.72 4.68 5.63
N GLY A 92 -19.69 5.50 5.26
CA GLY A 92 -21.10 5.30 5.62
C GLY A 92 -21.75 4.06 4.98
N VAL A 93 -21.21 3.57 3.85
CA VAL A 93 -21.72 2.39 3.13
C VAL A 93 -20.77 1.19 3.18
N ALA A 94 -19.69 1.28 3.97
CA ALA A 94 -18.65 0.26 4.02
C ALA A 94 -19.20 -1.09 4.50
N LEU A 95 -19.02 -2.12 3.68
CA LEU A 95 -19.32 -3.50 4.08
C LEU A 95 -18.23 -4.10 4.98
N ASP A 96 -17.03 -3.50 4.96
CA ASP A 96 -15.90 -3.84 5.83
C ASP A 96 -15.28 -2.54 6.37
N LEU A 97 -15.66 -2.16 7.58
CA LEU A 97 -15.23 -0.89 8.15
C LEU A 97 -13.75 -0.91 8.55
N GLU A 98 -13.17 -2.06 8.91
CA GLU A 98 -11.73 -2.14 9.22
C GLU A 98 -10.92 -1.71 7.99
N LEU A 99 -11.22 -2.33 6.85
CA LEU A 99 -10.52 -2.02 5.60
C LEU A 99 -10.83 -0.60 5.12
N ALA A 100 -12.08 -0.13 5.28
CA ALA A 100 -12.45 1.22 4.89
C ALA A 100 -11.69 2.29 5.68
N VAL A 101 -11.58 2.14 7.01
CA VAL A 101 -10.78 3.04 7.86
C VAL A 101 -9.31 2.98 7.46
N ARG A 102 -8.74 1.77 7.34
CA ARG A 102 -7.33 1.56 6.98
C ARG A 102 -6.96 2.15 5.62
N HIS A 103 -7.78 1.94 4.59
CA HIS A 103 -7.52 2.46 3.25
C HIS A 103 -7.72 3.98 3.18
N THR A 104 -8.71 4.50 3.89
CA THR A 104 -8.94 5.94 4.01
C THR A 104 -7.76 6.64 4.68
N THR A 105 -7.27 6.12 5.82
CA THR A 105 -6.11 6.71 6.52
C THR A 105 -4.84 6.62 5.68
N ASN A 106 -4.58 5.49 5.02
CA ASN A 106 -3.44 5.35 4.12
C ASN A 106 -3.49 6.32 2.94
N LEU A 107 -4.66 6.50 2.31
CA LEU A 107 -4.83 7.43 1.20
C LEU A 107 -4.63 8.89 1.64
N LEU A 108 -5.19 9.28 2.79
CA LEU A 108 -5.02 10.62 3.33
C LEU A 108 -3.56 10.91 3.68
N LEU A 109 -2.86 9.95 4.29
CA LEU A 109 -1.43 10.08 4.56
C LEU A 109 -0.61 10.18 3.26
N ALA A 110 -0.94 9.39 2.23
CA ALA A 110 -0.30 9.46 0.92
C ALA A 110 -0.46 10.85 0.29
N VAL A 111 -1.67 11.41 0.33
CA VAL A 111 -1.95 12.78 -0.15
C VAL A 111 -1.12 13.81 0.62
N LEU A 112 -1.03 13.69 1.95
CA LEU A 112 -0.22 14.59 2.77
C LEU A 112 1.27 14.49 2.46
N LEU A 113 1.81 13.29 2.30
CA LEU A 113 3.22 13.05 1.96
C LEU A 113 3.55 13.50 0.52
N PHE A 114 2.62 13.33 -0.43
CA PHE A 114 2.73 13.92 -1.77
C PHE A 114 2.89 15.44 -1.68
N GLY A 115 2.04 16.10 -0.88
CA GLY A 115 2.08 17.54 -0.69
C GLY A 115 3.38 18.01 -0.04
N LEU A 116 3.86 17.32 1.00
CA LEU A 116 5.15 17.63 1.64
C LEU A 116 6.33 17.42 0.71
N ALA A 117 6.38 16.30 -0.03
CA ALA A 117 7.46 16.03 -0.98
C ALA A 117 7.49 17.08 -2.10
N ARG A 118 6.31 17.52 -2.54
CA ARG A 118 6.18 18.60 -3.51
C ARG A 118 6.72 19.94 -2.99
N LEU A 119 6.44 20.27 -1.74
CA LEU A 119 6.94 21.48 -1.09
C LEU A 119 8.41 21.40 -0.71
N ALA A 120 8.92 20.21 -0.38
CA ALA A 120 10.33 19.99 -0.06
C ALA A 120 11.25 20.13 -1.27
N ALA A 121 10.70 19.87 -2.47
CA ALA A 121 11.39 19.93 -3.75
C ALA A 121 12.74 19.18 -3.72
N LEU A 122 12.67 17.86 -3.46
CA LEU A 122 13.87 17.02 -3.29
C LEU A 122 14.84 17.15 -4.47
N GLY A 123 16.10 17.43 -4.15
CA GLY A 123 17.20 17.44 -5.09
C GLY A 123 17.63 16.04 -5.51
N GLU A 124 18.65 15.96 -6.37
CA GLU A 124 19.15 14.68 -6.87
C GLU A 124 19.79 13.82 -5.78
N GLY A 125 20.50 14.44 -4.82
CA GLY A 125 21.10 13.72 -3.69
C GLY A 125 20.04 13.04 -2.82
N GLU A 126 18.97 13.78 -2.48
CA GLU A 126 17.86 13.27 -1.68
C GLU A 126 17.09 12.16 -2.39
N VAL A 127 16.87 12.28 -3.71
CA VAL A 127 16.24 11.23 -4.53
C VAL A 127 17.12 9.97 -4.59
N ARG A 128 18.45 10.11 -4.68
CA ARG A 128 19.40 8.98 -4.63
C ARG A 128 19.34 8.25 -3.28
N TRP A 129 19.32 8.99 -2.18
CA TRP A 129 19.18 8.42 -0.83
C TRP A 129 17.85 7.69 -0.65
N LEU A 130 16.75 8.27 -1.11
CA LEU A 130 15.45 7.61 -1.10
C LEU A 130 15.47 6.31 -1.91
N ALA A 131 16.02 6.34 -3.14
CA ALA A 131 16.09 5.17 -3.99
C ALA A 131 16.92 4.03 -3.37
N VAL A 132 18.10 4.34 -2.79
CA VAL A 132 18.91 3.34 -2.09
C VAL A 132 18.26 2.85 -0.81
N GLY A 133 17.64 3.73 -0.03
CA GLY A 133 16.94 3.35 1.20
C GLY A 133 15.77 2.41 0.94
N ILE A 134 15.03 2.62 -0.16
CA ILE A 134 14.00 1.67 -0.62
C ILE A 134 14.64 0.39 -1.14
N ALA A 135 15.68 0.46 -2.00
CA ALA A 135 16.34 -0.72 -2.56
C ALA A 135 17.00 -1.60 -1.49
N ALA A 136 17.47 -1.01 -0.38
CA ALA A 136 18.04 -1.74 0.75
C ALA A 136 17.05 -2.71 1.42
N THR A 137 15.74 -2.53 1.22
CA THR A 137 14.74 -3.52 1.65
C THR A 137 14.92 -4.89 0.98
N ALA A 138 15.65 -4.97 -0.14
CA ALA A 138 16.05 -6.22 -0.79
C ALA A 138 16.79 -7.20 0.15
N ILE A 139 17.48 -6.67 1.17
CA ILE A 139 18.13 -7.48 2.21
C ILE A 139 17.12 -8.38 2.92
N LEU A 140 15.88 -7.90 3.14
CA LEU A 140 14.83 -8.70 3.79
C LEU A 140 14.43 -9.91 2.94
N ALA A 141 14.41 -9.79 1.62
CA ALA A 141 14.14 -10.93 0.75
C ALA A 141 15.26 -11.97 0.79
N PHE A 142 16.52 -11.52 0.88
CA PHE A 142 17.65 -12.41 1.08
C PHE A 142 17.56 -13.16 2.42
N LEU A 143 17.31 -12.45 3.52
CA LEU A 143 17.15 -13.05 4.85
C LEU A 143 15.99 -14.07 4.89
N GLN A 144 14.88 -13.77 4.22
CA GLN A 144 13.76 -14.69 4.06
C GLN A 144 14.17 -15.95 3.30
N ALA A 145 14.89 -15.82 2.19
CA ALA A 145 15.36 -16.95 1.40
C ALA A 145 16.47 -17.76 2.11
N ALA A 146 17.27 -17.12 2.96
CA ALA A 146 18.37 -17.73 3.69
C ALA A 146 17.94 -18.52 4.95
N GLY A 147 16.64 -18.72 5.16
CA GLY A 147 16.11 -19.52 6.27
C GLY A 147 14.97 -18.85 7.04
N GLY A 148 14.78 -17.53 6.89
CA GLY A 148 13.73 -16.81 7.61
C GLY A 148 12.31 -17.26 7.26
N LEU A 149 12.06 -17.78 6.05
CA LEU A 149 10.77 -18.39 5.70
C LEU A 149 10.54 -19.72 6.42
N SER A 150 11.59 -20.53 6.57
CA SER A 150 11.51 -21.81 7.29
C SER A 150 11.27 -21.59 8.78
N GLU A 151 11.97 -20.63 9.38
CA GLU A 151 11.76 -20.23 10.77
C GLU A 151 10.32 -19.72 11.01
N ALA A 152 9.83 -18.87 10.09
CA ALA A 152 8.45 -18.40 10.15
C ALA A 152 7.43 -19.56 10.03
N LEU A 153 7.74 -20.59 9.24
CA LEU A 153 6.87 -21.76 9.08
C LEU A 153 6.80 -22.56 10.39
N THR A 154 7.92 -22.79 11.06
CA THR A 154 7.95 -23.43 12.40
C THR A 154 7.12 -22.65 13.42
N GLY A 155 7.17 -21.32 13.39
CA GLY A 155 6.32 -20.49 14.25
C GLY A 155 4.82 -20.60 13.93
N VAL A 156 4.47 -20.78 12.65
CA VAL A 156 3.07 -20.98 12.22
C VAL A 156 2.55 -22.36 12.61
N GLU A 157 3.40 -23.39 12.63
CA GLU A 157 3.01 -24.74 13.07
C GLU A 157 2.62 -24.82 14.55
N ALA A 158 3.04 -23.85 15.36
CA ALA A 158 2.64 -23.73 16.75
C ALA A 158 1.27 -23.04 16.95
N LEU A 159 0.65 -22.51 15.88
CA LEU A 159 -0.65 -21.84 15.96
C LEU A 159 -1.81 -22.85 15.90
N PRO A 160 -3.01 -22.48 16.42
CA PRO A 160 -4.21 -23.30 16.26
C PRO A 160 -4.50 -23.68 14.80
N PRO A 161 -5.07 -24.88 14.52
CA PRO A 161 -5.25 -25.38 13.16
C PRO A 161 -5.95 -24.39 12.20
N GLY A 162 -6.94 -23.65 12.70
CA GLY A 162 -7.69 -22.65 11.91
C GLY A 162 -6.84 -21.46 11.45
N LEU A 163 -5.73 -21.15 12.13
CA LEU A 163 -4.78 -20.09 11.76
C LEU A 163 -3.57 -20.62 10.98
N GLN A 164 -3.25 -21.90 11.14
CA GLN A 164 -2.08 -22.55 10.56
C GLN A 164 -2.20 -22.71 9.04
N GLU A 165 -3.33 -23.19 8.52
CA GLU A 165 -3.43 -23.69 7.15
C GLU A 165 -3.14 -22.62 6.09
N LEU A 166 -3.71 -21.42 6.23
CA LEU A 166 -3.52 -20.34 5.27
C LEU A 166 -2.09 -19.77 5.30
N ALA A 167 -1.54 -19.58 6.50
CA ALA A 167 -0.20 -19.06 6.70
C ALA A 167 0.86 -20.05 6.22
N ALA A 168 0.71 -21.34 6.55
CA ALA A 168 1.61 -22.41 6.14
C ALA A 168 1.63 -22.57 4.62
N ARG A 169 0.46 -22.59 3.96
CA ARG A 169 0.36 -22.62 2.47
C ARG A 169 1.06 -21.44 1.81
N ARG A 170 1.08 -20.28 2.45
CA ARG A 170 1.75 -19.08 1.91
C ARG A 170 3.26 -19.14 2.06
N LEU A 171 3.74 -19.57 3.22
CA LEU A 171 5.17 -19.69 3.51
C LEU A 171 5.83 -20.84 2.74
N SER A 172 5.14 -21.97 2.59
CA SER A 172 5.62 -23.12 1.82
C SER A 172 5.82 -22.82 0.33
N GLY A 173 5.18 -21.78 -0.19
CA GLY A 173 5.43 -21.27 -1.54
C GLY A 173 6.84 -20.74 -1.77
N GLY A 174 7.62 -20.50 -0.71
CA GLY A 174 9.04 -20.12 -0.78
C GLY A 174 9.31 -18.78 -1.46
N ARG A 175 8.28 -17.94 -1.61
CA ARG A 175 8.39 -16.63 -2.28
C ARG A 175 8.69 -15.56 -1.27
N ALA A 176 9.78 -14.83 -1.48
CA ALA A 176 10.12 -13.70 -0.64
C ALA A 176 9.09 -12.57 -0.78
N PHE A 177 8.70 -11.98 0.34
CA PHE A 177 7.77 -10.85 0.41
C PHE A 177 8.39 -9.59 1.05
N GLY A 178 9.64 -9.67 1.50
CA GLY A 178 10.44 -8.54 1.98
C GLY A 178 9.74 -7.77 3.10
N SER A 179 9.54 -6.47 2.88
CA SER A 179 8.83 -5.57 3.79
C SER A 179 7.30 -5.54 3.60
N SER A 180 6.76 -6.26 2.62
CA SER A 180 5.32 -6.28 2.30
C SER A 180 4.66 -7.58 2.73
N ALA A 181 3.34 -7.60 2.85
CA ALA A 181 2.58 -8.84 3.04
C ALA A 181 2.57 -9.74 1.78
N LEU A 182 2.81 -9.17 0.60
CA LEU A 182 2.69 -9.86 -0.69
C LEU A 182 3.97 -9.74 -1.53
N PRO A 183 4.47 -10.85 -2.12
CA PRO A 183 5.63 -10.80 -3.02
C PRO A 183 5.47 -9.83 -4.20
N GLY A 184 4.25 -9.73 -4.76
CA GLY A 184 3.96 -8.82 -5.87
C GLY A 184 4.08 -7.34 -5.49
N HIS A 185 3.61 -6.98 -4.30
CA HIS A 185 3.69 -5.62 -3.78
C HIS A 185 5.14 -5.21 -3.50
N PHE A 186 5.91 -6.10 -2.86
CA PHE A 186 7.32 -5.88 -2.62
C PHE A 186 8.12 -5.74 -3.93
N ALA A 187 7.87 -6.60 -4.90
CA ALA A 187 8.49 -6.49 -6.22
C ALA A 187 8.15 -5.16 -6.91
N ALA A 188 6.90 -4.70 -6.86
CA ALA A 188 6.50 -3.42 -7.42
C ALA A 188 7.25 -2.25 -6.76
N LEU A 189 7.39 -2.25 -5.43
CA LEU A 189 8.19 -1.27 -4.69
C LEU A 189 9.64 -1.26 -5.17
N LEU A 190 10.30 -2.41 -5.28
CA LEU A 190 11.68 -2.50 -5.76
C LEU A 190 11.84 -1.97 -7.20
N VAL A 191 10.90 -2.31 -8.10
CA VAL A 191 10.95 -1.83 -9.49
C VAL A 191 10.89 -0.30 -9.58
N THR A 192 10.22 0.40 -8.64
CA THR A 192 10.21 1.89 -8.61
C THR A 192 11.61 2.50 -8.51
N THR A 193 12.55 1.80 -7.87
CA THR A 193 13.91 2.30 -7.67
C THR A 193 14.79 2.13 -8.91
N THR A 194 14.45 1.19 -9.79
CA THR A 194 15.32 0.78 -10.91
C THR A 194 15.67 1.91 -11.87
N PRO A 195 14.75 2.81 -12.31
CA PRO A 195 15.12 3.86 -13.25
C PRO A 195 16.04 4.91 -12.60
N LEU A 196 15.87 5.14 -11.29
CA LEU A 196 16.65 6.12 -10.52
C LEU A 196 18.08 5.62 -10.30
N LEU A 197 18.24 4.36 -9.85
CA LEU A 197 19.54 3.74 -9.66
C LEU A 197 20.29 3.57 -10.99
N TRP A 198 19.57 3.22 -12.06
CA TRP A 198 20.14 3.11 -13.40
C TRP A 198 20.70 4.44 -13.91
N ARG A 199 19.93 5.53 -13.75
CA ARG A 199 20.40 6.88 -14.07
C ARG A 199 21.64 7.24 -13.27
N TRP A 200 21.61 7.03 -11.95
CA TRP A 200 22.74 7.35 -11.07
C TRP A 200 24.01 6.55 -11.45
N ALA A 201 23.87 5.26 -11.77
CA ALA A 201 24.98 4.44 -12.26
C ALA A 201 25.55 4.93 -13.60
N GLY A 202 24.75 5.57 -14.46
CA GLY A 202 25.22 6.16 -15.71
C GLY A 202 25.93 7.51 -15.53
N GLU A 203 25.54 8.28 -14.51
CA GLU A 203 26.08 9.61 -14.19
C GLU A 203 27.36 9.56 -13.35
N SER A 204 27.67 8.42 -12.71
CA SER A 204 28.79 8.29 -11.78
C SER A 204 29.98 7.59 -12.43
N PRO A 205 31.13 8.26 -12.63
CA PRO A 205 32.38 7.59 -13.01
C PRO A 205 33.08 6.99 -11.77
N GLY A 206 33.89 5.96 -12.00
CA GLY A 206 34.78 5.40 -10.96
C GLY A 206 34.08 4.68 -9.79
N PRO A 207 34.71 4.64 -8.61
CA PRO A 207 34.21 3.91 -7.44
C PRO A 207 32.80 4.29 -6.95
N PRO A 208 32.36 5.56 -6.99
CA PRO A 208 30.98 5.93 -6.60
C PRO A 208 29.89 5.22 -7.39
N ARG A 209 30.19 4.72 -8.59
CA ARG A 209 29.27 3.91 -9.41
C ARG A 209 28.91 2.57 -8.78
N LEU A 210 29.73 2.06 -7.87
CA LEU A 210 29.50 0.76 -7.23
C LEU A 210 28.24 0.77 -6.36
N VAL A 211 27.88 1.89 -5.74
CA VAL A 211 26.69 1.99 -4.87
C VAL A 211 25.40 1.69 -5.65
N PRO A 212 25.04 2.43 -6.72
CA PRO A 212 23.82 2.13 -7.47
C PRO A 212 23.88 0.78 -8.20
N LEU A 213 25.06 0.30 -8.61
CA LEU A 213 25.19 -1.03 -9.23
C LEU A 213 24.94 -2.16 -8.24
N SER A 214 25.49 -2.09 -7.02
CA SER A 214 25.22 -3.05 -5.95
C SER A 214 23.74 -3.03 -5.55
N ALA A 215 23.12 -1.85 -5.47
CA ALA A 215 21.69 -1.71 -5.21
C ALA A 215 20.85 -2.36 -6.32
N LEU A 216 21.19 -2.14 -7.60
CA LEU A 216 20.53 -2.79 -8.74
C LEU A 216 20.69 -4.31 -8.71
N ALA A 217 21.87 -4.83 -8.36
CA ALA A 217 22.09 -6.26 -8.21
C ALA A 217 21.23 -6.86 -7.09
N GLY A 218 21.16 -6.17 -5.93
CA GLY A 218 20.27 -6.55 -4.83
C GLY A 218 18.79 -6.55 -5.24
N VAL A 219 18.35 -5.53 -5.98
CA VAL A 219 16.99 -5.46 -6.54
C VAL A 219 16.73 -6.62 -7.50
N ALA A 220 17.64 -6.93 -8.43
CA ALA A 220 17.49 -8.03 -9.37
C ALA A 220 17.36 -9.38 -8.65
N LEU A 221 18.22 -9.63 -7.66
CA LEU A 221 18.16 -10.85 -6.83
C LEU A 221 16.84 -10.93 -6.05
N ALA A 222 16.42 -9.84 -5.42
CA ALA A 222 15.15 -9.81 -4.69
C ALA A 222 13.95 -10.03 -5.63
N LEU A 223 13.95 -9.46 -6.83
CA LEU A 223 12.90 -9.70 -7.84
C LEU A 223 12.83 -11.17 -8.23
N TYR A 224 13.97 -11.84 -8.43
CA TYR A 224 14.01 -13.29 -8.63
C TYR A 224 13.37 -14.03 -7.44
N LEU A 225 13.75 -13.71 -6.21
CA LEU A 225 13.22 -14.34 -4.99
C LEU A 225 11.71 -14.12 -4.78
N THR A 226 11.16 -12.98 -5.22
CA THR A 226 9.71 -12.74 -5.16
C THR A 226 8.90 -13.56 -6.16
N ARG A 227 9.54 -14.01 -7.26
CA ARG A 227 8.91 -14.67 -8.41
C ARG A 227 7.70 -13.92 -8.98
N SER A 228 7.72 -12.57 -8.92
CA SER A 228 6.60 -11.73 -9.37
C SER A 228 6.65 -11.43 -10.88
N LEU A 229 5.81 -12.12 -11.66
CA LEU A 229 5.70 -11.88 -13.11
C LEU A 229 5.13 -10.50 -13.45
N ALA A 230 4.18 -9.99 -12.66
CA ALA A 230 3.57 -8.69 -12.92
C ALA A 230 4.59 -7.55 -12.81
N ALA A 231 5.47 -7.59 -11.81
CA ALA A 231 6.53 -6.61 -11.64
C ALA A 231 7.56 -6.68 -12.78
N LEU A 232 7.94 -7.88 -13.23
CA LEU A 232 8.84 -8.05 -14.38
C LEU A 232 8.21 -7.56 -15.69
N ALA A 233 6.90 -7.77 -15.90
CA ALA A 233 6.19 -7.24 -17.06
C ALA A 233 6.18 -5.71 -17.08
N VAL A 234 5.99 -5.07 -15.92
CA VAL A 234 6.08 -3.60 -15.79
C VAL A 234 7.51 -3.12 -16.09
N ALA A 235 8.53 -3.80 -15.56
CA ALA A 235 9.92 -3.48 -15.87
C ALA A 235 10.21 -3.61 -17.38
N ALA A 236 9.67 -4.63 -18.03
CA ALA A 236 9.82 -4.86 -19.47
C ALA A 236 9.17 -3.77 -20.30
N LEU A 237 7.95 -3.37 -19.93
CA LEU A 237 7.24 -2.28 -20.58
C LEU A 237 8.01 -0.96 -20.47
N LEU A 238 8.53 -0.63 -19.28
CA LEU A 238 9.34 0.58 -19.09
C LEU A 238 10.63 0.55 -19.92
N LEU A 239 11.30 -0.59 -19.97
CA LEU A 239 12.49 -0.76 -20.79
C LEU A 239 12.20 -0.62 -22.29
N LEU A 240 11.08 -1.19 -22.76
CA LEU A 240 10.62 -1.04 -24.14
C LEU A 240 10.33 0.44 -24.46
N LEU A 241 9.65 1.16 -23.58
CA LEU A 241 9.39 2.59 -23.76
C LEU A 241 10.69 3.41 -23.81
N LEU A 242 11.71 3.01 -23.05
CA LEU A 242 13.04 3.63 -23.12
C LEU A 242 13.76 3.32 -24.43
N LEU A 243 13.71 2.08 -24.92
CA LEU A 243 14.25 1.68 -26.23
C LEU A 243 13.64 2.51 -27.36
N LEU A 244 12.31 2.62 -27.37
CA LEU A 244 11.56 3.37 -28.39
C LEU A 244 11.91 4.87 -28.38
N ARG A 245 12.25 5.44 -27.22
CA ARG A 245 12.59 6.87 -27.09
C ARG A 245 14.05 7.22 -27.37
N ARG A 246 15.00 6.34 -27.02
CA ARG A 246 16.44 6.66 -27.05
C ARG A 246 17.27 5.81 -28.02
N GLY A 247 16.62 4.94 -28.79
CA GLY A 247 17.26 4.06 -29.76
C GLY A 247 18.09 2.95 -29.12
N ARG A 248 18.85 2.23 -29.95
CA ARG A 248 19.71 1.10 -29.54
C ARG A 248 20.96 1.59 -28.82
N ARG A 249 20.87 1.81 -27.51
CA ARG A 249 22.03 2.06 -26.65
C ARG A 249 22.47 0.74 -25.98
N PRO A 250 23.78 0.46 -25.88
CA PRO A 250 24.28 -0.79 -25.29
C PRO A 250 23.79 -1.01 -23.87
N ALA A 251 23.68 0.06 -23.08
CA ALA A 251 23.12 0.03 -21.73
C ALA A 251 21.69 -0.54 -21.70
N VAL A 252 20.84 -0.16 -22.66
CA VAL A 252 19.45 -0.66 -22.72
C VAL A 252 19.42 -2.13 -23.15
N GLY A 253 20.34 -2.54 -24.03
CA GLY A 253 20.55 -3.95 -24.38
C GLY A 253 20.94 -4.81 -23.17
N ILE A 254 21.86 -4.32 -22.31
CA ILE A 254 22.23 -4.98 -21.05
C ILE A 254 21.00 -5.12 -20.14
N GLY A 255 20.24 -4.03 -19.96
CA GLY A 255 19.00 -4.08 -19.18
C GLY A 255 18.00 -5.11 -19.72
N ALA A 256 17.88 -5.23 -21.05
CA ALA A 256 16.99 -6.19 -21.70
C ALA A 256 17.46 -7.63 -21.47
N ALA A 257 18.75 -7.88 -21.60
CA ALA A 257 19.34 -9.20 -21.36
C ALA A 257 19.17 -9.64 -19.91
N VAL A 258 19.44 -8.75 -18.95
CA VAL A 258 19.23 -9.03 -17.52
C VAL A 258 17.76 -9.33 -17.24
N LEU A 259 16.84 -8.53 -17.78
CA LEU A 259 15.41 -8.73 -17.58
C LEU A 259 14.90 -10.03 -18.22
N ALA A 260 15.38 -10.37 -19.42
CA ALA A 260 15.06 -11.62 -20.08
C ALA A 260 15.57 -12.82 -19.27
N ALA A 261 16.80 -12.76 -18.76
CA ALA A 261 17.36 -13.79 -17.89
C ALA A 261 16.56 -13.94 -16.59
N LEU A 262 16.17 -12.83 -15.95
CA LEU A 262 15.30 -12.84 -14.77
C LEU A 262 13.93 -13.45 -15.07
N LEU A 263 13.31 -13.07 -16.20
CA LEU A 263 12.02 -13.62 -16.61
C LEU A 263 12.10 -15.13 -16.83
N LEU A 264 13.12 -15.61 -17.54
CA LEU A 264 13.37 -17.04 -17.75
C LEU A 264 13.57 -17.77 -16.42
N ALA A 265 14.37 -17.23 -15.51
CA ALA A 265 14.61 -17.82 -14.20
C ALA A 265 13.34 -17.86 -13.32
N VAL A 266 12.52 -16.80 -13.36
CA VAL A 266 11.24 -16.77 -12.63
C VAL A 266 10.23 -17.73 -13.24
N VAL A 267 10.15 -17.83 -14.58
CA VAL A 267 9.26 -18.78 -15.25
C VAL A 267 9.68 -20.23 -14.92
N ALA A 268 10.98 -20.53 -15.01
CA ALA A 268 11.52 -21.86 -14.70
C ALA A 268 11.30 -22.27 -13.23
N SER A 269 11.31 -21.32 -12.30
CA SER A 269 11.08 -21.58 -10.87
C SER A 269 9.61 -21.61 -10.45
N ARG A 270 8.66 -21.41 -11.38
CA ARG A 270 7.22 -21.38 -11.10
C ARG A 270 6.47 -22.55 -11.73
N GLY A 271 6.22 -23.58 -10.92
CA GLY A 271 5.43 -24.75 -11.34
C GLY A 271 3.95 -24.47 -11.61
N ASP A 272 3.41 -23.33 -11.14
CA ASP A 272 1.99 -22.99 -11.30
C ASP A 272 1.64 -22.36 -12.67
N LEU A 273 2.64 -22.02 -13.49
CA LEU A 273 2.42 -21.39 -14.80
C LEU A 273 1.90 -22.35 -15.86
N GLY A 274 2.30 -23.63 -15.80
CA GLY A 274 1.85 -24.65 -16.76
C GLY A 274 0.33 -24.88 -16.75
N THR A 275 -0.35 -24.51 -15.65
CA THR A 275 -1.81 -24.63 -15.51
C THR A 275 -2.57 -23.32 -15.78
N LEU A 276 -1.86 -22.21 -16.05
CA LEU A 276 -2.43 -20.85 -16.18
C LEU A 276 -3.32 -20.40 -15.00
N LYS A 277 -3.26 -21.10 -13.87
CA LYS A 277 -4.10 -20.87 -12.69
C LYS A 277 -4.06 -19.42 -12.18
N PRO A 278 -2.90 -18.73 -12.13
CA PRO A 278 -2.86 -17.33 -11.71
C PRO A 278 -3.69 -16.38 -12.59
N VAL A 279 -3.77 -16.63 -13.90
CA VAL A 279 -4.57 -15.82 -14.83
C VAL A 279 -6.05 -16.12 -14.65
N GLN A 280 -6.41 -17.39 -14.55
CA GLN A 280 -7.80 -17.82 -14.33
C GLN A 280 -8.37 -17.24 -13.02
N LEU A 281 -7.62 -17.29 -11.92
CA LEU A 281 -8.04 -16.71 -10.64
C LEU A 281 -8.26 -15.20 -10.74
N ARG A 282 -7.41 -14.47 -11.48
CA ARG A 282 -7.61 -13.02 -11.71
C ARG A 282 -8.88 -12.74 -12.52
N LEU A 283 -9.14 -13.54 -13.56
CA LEU A 283 -10.38 -13.40 -14.35
C LEU A 283 -11.63 -13.64 -13.50
N VAL A 284 -11.59 -14.62 -12.59
CA VAL A 284 -12.66 -14.84 -11.60
C VAL A 284 -12.82 -13.60 -10.72
N ASN A 285 -11.73 -13.06 -10.18
CA ASN A 285 -11.77 -11.87 -9.33
C ASN A 285 -12.35 -10.66 -10.06
N TRP A 286 -12.02 -10.48 -11.34
CA TRP A 286 -12.57 -9.40 -12.17
C TRP A 286 -14.07 -9.58 -12.43
N ARG A 287 -14.52 -10.81 -12.68
CA ARG A 287 -15.96 -11.13 -12.81
C ARG A 287 -16.71 -10.87 -11.52
N VAL A 288 -16.17 -11.32 -10.38
CA VAL A 288 -16.75 -11.06 -9.06
C VAL A 288 -16.81 -9.55 -8.78
N THR A 289 -15.73 -8.82 -9.03
CA THR A 289 -15.69 -7.36 -8.79
C THR A 289 -16.63 -6.60 -9.72
N GLY A 290 -16.72 -7.01 -10.99
CA GLY A 290 -17.69 -6.47 -11.94
C GLY A 290 -19.13 -6.73 -11.51
N TRP A 291 -19.42 -7.92 -10.99
CA TRP A 291 -20.71 -8.25 -10.40
C TRP A 291 -21.04 -7.32 -9.22
N VAL A 292 -20.08 -7.07 -8.32
CA VAL A 292 -20.26 -6.14 -7.20
C VAL A 292 -20.56 -4.72 -7.70
N ALA A 293 -19.80 -4.23 -8.68
CA ALA A 293 -20.02 -2.90 -9.27
C ALA A 293 -21.43 -2.75 -9.88
N LEU A 294 -21.94 -3.81 -10.54
CA LEU A 294 -23.28 -3.81 -11.13
C LEU A 294 -24.41 -3.86 -10.08
N HIS A 295 -24.17 -4.49 -8.92
CA HIS A 295 -25.17 -4.61 -7.85
C HIS A 295 -25.12 -3.43 -6.86
N HIS A 296 -24.04 -2.64 -6.88
CA HIS A 296 -23.85 -1.45 -6.04
C HIS A 296 -23.43 -0.23 -6.88
N PRO A 297 -24.21 0.17 -7.91
CA PRO A 297 -23.72 1.07 -8.96
C PRO A 297 -23.47 2.50 -8.50
N TRP A 298 -24.21 3.02 -7.52
CA TRP A 298 -24.17 4.45 -7.20
C TRP A 298 -22.98 4.86 -6.33
N VAL A 299 -22.88 4.24 -5.16
CA VAL A 299 -21.89 4.58 -4.12
C VAL A 299 -20.96 3.42 -3.78
N GLY A 300 -21.12 2.28 -4.46
CA GLY A 300 -20.30 1.09 -4.24
C GLY A 300 -20.56 0.40 -2.89
N VAL A 301 -19.56 -0.36 -2.45
CA VAL A 301 -19.56 -1.14 -1.20
C VAL A 301 -18.62 -0.56 -0.12
N GLY A 302 -18.11 0.65 -0.34
CA GLY A 302 -17.07 1.29 0.47
C GLY A 302 -15.68 0.70 0.21
N LEU A 303 -14.64 1.46 0.55
CA LEU A 303 -13.24 1.03 0.36
C LEU A 303 -12.98 -0.27 1.15
N GLY A 304 -12.40 -1.28 0.50
CA GLY A 304 -12.19 -2.61 1.09
C GLY A 304 -13.43 -3.52 1.12
N GLY A 305 -14.61 -3.03 0.71
CA GLY A 305 -15.86 -3.78 0.79
C GLY A 305 -16.04 -4.87 -0.29
N VAL A 306 -15.19 -4.90 -1.33
CA VAL A 306 -15.30 -5.84 -2.46
C VAL A 306 -15.26 -7.29 -2.00
N GLY A 307 -14.43 -7.60 -1.01
CA GLY A 307 -14.36 -8.96 -0.44
C GLY A 307 -15.69 -9.44 0.12
N GLN A 308 -16.37 -8.59 0.89
CA GLN A 308 -17.66 -8.93 1.49
C GLN A 308 -18.79 -8.91 0.45
N GLY A 309 -18.82 -7.90 -0.41
CA GLY A 309 -19.82 -7.80 -1.47
C GLY A 309 -19.72 -8.95 -2.48
N GLY A 310 -18.51 -9.46 -2.73
CA GLY A 310 -18.24 -10.51 -3.69
C GLY A 310 -18.69 -11.90 -3.27
N LEU A 311 -18.95 -12.15 -1.98
CA LEU A 311 -19.32 -13.49 -1.46
C LEU A 311 -20.66 -14.01 -2.02
N LEU A 312 -21.53 -13.11 -2.47
CA LEU A 312 -22.82 -13.44 -3.09
C LEU A 312 -22.74 -13.66 -4.61
N SER A 313 -21.58 -13.39 -5.21
CA SER A 313 -21.38 -13.56 -6.64
C SER A 313 -21.51 -15.03 -7.05
N PRO A 314 -22.15 -15.35 -8.19
CA PRO A 314 -22.18 -16.70 -8.75
C PRO A 314 -20.78 -17.31 -8.98
N TRP A 315 -19.76 -16.47 -9.13
CA TRP A 315 -18.39 -16.89 -9.38
C TRP A 315 -17.52 -16.95 -8.12
N ALA A 316 -18.06 -16.64 -6.94
CA ALA A 316 -17.30 -16.59 -5.68
C ALA A 316 -16.61 -17.92 -5.34
N ALA A 317 -17.22 -19.06 -5.69
CA ALA A 317 -16.66 -20.39 -5.48
C ALA A 317 -15.33 -20.62 -6.21
N GLY A 318 -15.06 -19.88 -7.31
CA GLY A 318 -13.83 -20.02 -8.08
C GLY A 318 -12.61 -19.41 -7.40
N ASN A 319 -12.79 -18.35 -6.60
CA ASN A 319 -11.75 -17.72 -5.79
C ASN A 319 -12.35 -16.72 -4.80
N ILE A 320 -12.24 -17.00 -3.49
CA ILE A 320 -12.65 -16.07 -2.44
C ILE A 320 -11.44 -15.19 -2.08
N THR A 321 -11.56 -13.89 -2.36
CA THR A 321 -10.49 -12.91 -2.11
C THR A 321 -11.07 -11.55 -1.74
N PRO A 322 -10.39 -10.78 -0.86
CA PRO A 322 -10.81 -9.42 -0.58
C PRO A 322 -10.46 -8.40 -1.69
N TYR A 323 -9.66 -8.78 -2.69
CA TYR A 323 -9.12 -7.86 -3.70
C TYR A 323 -9.34 -8.31 -5.14
N ALA A 324 -9.55 -7.35 -6.04
CA ALA A 324 -9.81 -7.59 -7.45
C ALA A 324 -8.55 -7.95 -8.25
N HIS A 325 -7.36 -7.56 -7.77
CA HIS A 325 -6.13 -7.53 -8.58
C HIS A 325 -6.27 -6.68 -9.87
N ASN A 326 -6.97 -5.55 -9.74
CA ASN A 326 -7.10 -4.49 -10.73
C ASN A 326 -7.66 -3.27 -9.99
N THR A 327 -6.81 -2.34 -9.57
CA THR A 327 -7.23 -1.20 -8.73
C THR A 327 -8.28 -0.31 -9.40
N PRO A 328 -8.20 0.04 -10.70
CA PRO A 328 -9.28 0.80 -11.35
C PRO A 328 -10.64 0.11 -11.24
N LEU A 329 -10.71 -1.19 -11.54
CA LEU A 329 -11.95 -1.97 -11.42
C LEU A 329 -12.41 -2.04 -9.96
N GLN A 330 -11.48 -2.22 -9.02
CA GLN A 330 -11.77 -2.27 -7.60
C GLN A 330 -12.35 -0.93 -7.10
N LEU A 331 -11.74 0.19 -7.47
CA LEU A 331 -12.23 1.52 -7.08
C LEU A 331 -13.64 1.78 -7.62
N VAL A 332 -13.94 1.35 -8.84
CA VAL A 332 -15.31 1.45 -9.39
C VAL A 332 -16.30 0.64 -8.55
N ALA A 333 -15.96 -0.58 -8.12
CA ALA A 333 -16.82 -1.38 -7.26
C ALA A 333 -16.97 -0.80 -5.84
N GLU A 334 -15.90 -0.22 -5.29
CA GLU A 334 -15.87 0.32 -3.93
C GLU A 334 -16.54 1.69 -3.80
N THR A 335 -16.47 2.52 -4.84
CA THR A 335 -16.98 3.91 -4.82
C THR A 335 -18.18 4.15 -5.73
N GLY A 336 -18.54 3.15 -6.58
CA GLY A 336 -19.60 3.28 -7.57
C GLY A 336 -19.33 4.38 -8.59
N LEU A 337 -20.39 4.78 -9.30
CA LEU A 337 -20.39 5.89 -10.25
C LEU A 337 -20.02 7.23 -9.59
N ALA A 338 -20.30 7.39 -8.29
CA ALA A 338 -19.92 8.59 -7.54
C ALA A 338 -18.39 8.82 -7.52
N GLY A 339 -17.58 7.76 -7.52
CA GLY A 339 -16.11 7.88 -7.55
C GLY A 339 -15.49 7.93 -8.95
N VAL A 340 -16.23 7.58 -10.01
CA VAL A 340 -15.71 7.55 -11.40
C VAL A 340 -15.15 8.91 -11.85
N PRO A 341 -15.81 10.07 -11.61
CA PRO A 341 -15.24 11.35 -11.98
C PRO A 341 -13.87 11.61 -11.33
N LEU A 342 -13.71 11.27 -10.05
CA LEU A 342 -12.43 11.40 -9.35
C LEU A 342 -11.36 10.48 -9.92
N LEU A 343 -11.72 9.24 -10.26
CA LEU A 343 -10.82 8.29 -10.88
C LEU A 343 -10.35 8.80 -12.26
N VAL A 344 -11.28 9.23 -13.12
CA VAL A 344 -10.97 9.75 -14.46
C VAL A 344 -10.09 10.99 -14.38
N LEU A 345 -10.47 11.94 -13.53
CA LEU A 345 -9.68 13.15 -13.32
C LEU A 345 -8.29 12.78 -12.78
N GLY A 346 -8.22 11.88 -11.80
CA GLY A 346 -6.96 11.44 -11.17
C GLY A 346 -6.02 10.77 -12.16
N VAL A 347 -6.53 9.86 -13.00
CA VAL A 347 -5.78 9.26 -14.10
C VAL A 347 -5.32 10.33 -15.08
N GLY A 348 -6.19 11.26 -15.48
CA GLY A 348 -5.81 12.37 -16.36
C GLY A 348 -4.72 13.27 -15.76
N ALA A 349 -4.78 13.54 -14.45
CA ALA A 349 -3.78 14.32 -13.73
C ALA A 349 -2.43 13.58 -13.66
N LEU A 350 -2.46 12.27 -13.38
CA LEU A 350 -1.28 11.42 -13.38
C LEU A 350 -0.64 11.34 -14.76
N LEU A 351 -1.42 11.13 -15.83
CA LEU A 351 -0.90 11.10 -17.20
C LEU A 351 -0.26 12.44 -17.59
N ARG A 352 -0.88 13.57 -17.24
CA ARG A 352 -0.29 14.91 -17.45
C ARG A 352 1.00 15.10 -16.65
N LEU A 353 1.03 14.64 -15.40
CA LEU A 353 2.22 14.68 -14.55
C LEU A 353 3.35 13.85 -15.14
N LEU A 354 3.08 12.62 -15.58
CA LEU A 354 4.05 11.73 -16.22
C LEU A 354 4.56 12.31 -17.54
N HIS A 355 3.68 12.90 -18.35
CA HIS A 355 4.05 13.52 -19.62
C HIS A 355 4.98 14.72 -19.42
N ARG A 356 4.57 15.70 -18.60
CA ARG A 356 5.39 16.89 -18.30
C ARG A 356 6.64 16.52 -17.52
N GLY A 357 6.50 15.60 -16.59
CA GLY A 357 7.58 15.06 -15.76
C GLY A 357 8.64 14.36 -16.59
N ALA A 358 8.26 13.55 -17.59
CA ALA A 358 9.22 12.85 -18.43
C ALA A 358 10.12 13.79 -19.23
N ALA A 359 9.64 14.99 -19.57
CA ALA A 359 10.45 16.02 -20.23
C ALA A 359 11.46 16.69 -19.28
N ARG A 360 11.19 16.70 -17.96
CA ARG A 360 12.05 17.33 -16.94
C ARG A 360 12.98 16.33 -16.26
N ASP A 361 12.46 15.16 -15.89
CA ASP A 361 13.18 14.04 -15.31
C ASP A 361 12.51 12.72 -15.75
N GLY A 362 13.04 12.14 -16.82
CA GLY A 362 12.54 10.87 -17.36
C GLY A 362 12.70 9.68 -16.43
N ALA A 363 13.73 9.66 -15.57
CA ALA A 363 13.96 8.55 -14.65
C ALA A 363 12.94 8.58 -13.51
N LEU A 364 12.70 9.75 -12.93
CA LEU A 364 11.67 9.92 -11.89
C LEU A 364 10.26 9.70 -12.45
N ALA A 365 9.97 10.15 -13.68
CA ALA A 365 8.71 9.84 -14.34
C ALA A 365 8.50 8.33 -14.54
N ALA A 366 9.55 7.60 -14.97
CA ALA A 366 9.48 6.15 -15.09
C ALA A 366 9.26 5.46 -13.73
N ALA A 367 9.94 5.91 -12.67
CA ALA A 367 9.75 5.41 -11.31
C ALA A 367 8.30 5.59 -10.82
N VAL A 368 7.71 6.76 -11.05
CA VAL A 368 6.31 7.06 -10.69
C VAL A 368 5.31 6.23 -11.52
N ALA A 369 5.64 5.88 -12.77
CA ALA A 369 4.77 5.08 -13.63
C ALA A 369 4.66 3.60 -13.21
N VAL A 370 5.64 3.06 -12.48
CA VAL A 370 5.69 1.64 -12.07
C VAL A 370 4.43 1.22 -11.33
N VAL A 371 4.04 1.95 -10.28
CA VAL A 371 2.93 1.53 -9.40
C VAL A 371 1.59 1.59 -10.13
N PRO A 372 1.20 2.67 -10.83
CA PRO A 372 -0.03 2.69 -11.63
C PRO A 372 -0.10 1.57 -12.67
N LEU A 373 1.00 1.29 -13.38
CA LEU A 373 1.05 0.19 -14.36
C LEU A 373 0.88 -1.18 -13.69
N HIS A 374 1.52 -1.40 -12.54
CA HIS A 374 1.36 -2.63 -11.77
C HIS A 374 -0.08 -2.82 -11.29
N ASN A 375 -0.76 -1.74 -10.92
CA ASN A 375 -2.14 -1.76 -10.41
C ASN A 375 -3.22 -1.95 -11.49
N LEU A 376 -2.83 -2.03 -12.77
CA LEU A 376 -3.73 -2.52 -13.82
C LEU A 376 -3.99 -4.03 -13.71
N VAL A 377 -3.09 -4.76 -13.06
CA VAL A 377 -3.13 -6.23 -12.95
C VAL A 377 -2.91 -6.74 -11.52
N ASP A 378 -2.85 -5.83 -10.55
CA ASP A 378 -2.70 -6.11 -9.12
C ASP A 378 -3.30 -4.97 -8.29
N PHE A 379 -3.12 -5.00 -6.96
CA PHE A 379 -3.72 -4.01 -6.03
C PHE A 379 -2.70 -3.37 -5.06
N SER A 380 -1.43 -3.24 -5.46
CA SER A 380 -0.37 -2.75 -4.58
C SER A 380 -0.56 -1.33 -4.02
N LEU A 381 -1.43 -0.50 -4.61
CA LEU A 381 -1.79 0.83 -4.05
C LEU A 381 -2.55 0.75 -2.73
N TYR A 382 -3.12 -0.39 -2.36
CA TYR A 382 -3.77 -0.58 -1.05
C TYR A 382 -2.76 -0.85 0.08
N ALA A 383 -1.49 -1.11 -0.26
CA ALA A 383 -0.42 -1.37 0.69
C ALA A 383 0.38 -0.09 0.98
N PRO A 384 0.46 0.39 2.23
CA PRO A 384 1.13 1.65 2.56
C PRO A 384 2.64 1.61 2.29
N GLU A 385 3.29 0.45 2.41
CA GLU A 385 4.71 0.30 2.06
C GLU A 385 5.00 0.53 0.56
N VAL A 386 3.97 0.49 -0.30
CA VAL A 386 4.06 0.84 -1.72
C VAL A 386 3.50 2.24 -1.98
N LEU A 387 2.30 2.51 -1.47
CA LEU A 387 1.56 3.76 -1.70
C LEU A 387 2.31 4.99 -1.20
N LEU A 388 2.86 4.95 0.02
CA LEU A 388 3.46 6.12 0.66
C LEU A 388 4.80 6.53 0.03
N PRO A 389 5.76 5.60 -0.23
CA PRO A 389 6.96 5.96 -0.99
C PRO A 389 6.64 6.42 -2.42
N TRP A 390 5.65 5.79 -3.07
CA TRP A 390 5.20 6.22 -4.39
C TRP A 390 4.64 7.65 -4.39
N ALA A 391 3.85 8.01 -3.38
CA ALA A 391 3.29 9.35 -3.23
C ALA A 391 4.39 10.40 -3.06
N ILE A 392 5.47 10.08 -2.35
CA ILE A 392 6.66 10.95 -2.21
C ILE A 392 7.37 11.14 -3.56
N LEU A 393 7.58 10.06 -4.32
CA LEU A 393 8.15 10.14 -5.66
C LEU A 393 7.28 10.97 -6.61
N ALA A 394 5.96 10.77 -6.58
CA ALA A 394 5.00 11.53 -7.37
C ALA A 394 4.98 13.02 -6.99
N GLY A 395 5.05 13.34 -5.68
CA GLY A 395 5.15 14.72 -5.18
C GLY A 395 6.45 15.39 -5.61
N THR A 396 7.55 14.66 -5.57
CA THR A 396 8.86 15.12 -6.06
C THR A 396 8.83 15.40 -7.56
N LEU A 397 8.20 14.53 -8.36
CA LEU A 397 8.01 14.77 -9.79
C LEU A 397 7.14 16.00 -10.04
N ALA A 398 6.07 16.18 -9.25
CA ALA A 398 5.19 17.32 -9.35
C ALA A 398 5.91 18.64 -9.03
N ALA A 399 6.86 18.66 -8.09
CA ALA A 399 7.70 19.82 -7.82
C ALA A 399 8.52 20.26 -9.04
N ARG A 400 8.96 19.30 -9.86
CA ARG A 400 9.78 19.56 -11.07
C ARG A 400 8.94 19.91 -12.29
N ALA A 401 7.69 19.46 -12.35
CA ALA A 401 6.89 19.44 -13.57
C ALA A 401 5.61 20.31 -13.54
N ALA A 402 5.16 20.76 -12.36
CA ALA A 402 3.90 21.47 -12.22
C ALA A 402 3.96 22.62 -11.20
N PRO A 403 3.39 23.80 -11.54
CA PRO A 403 3.38 24.95 -10.63
C PRO A 403 2.55 24.64 -9.38
N LEU A 404 3.00 25.15 -8.22
CA LEU A 404 2.27 24.99 -6.96
C LEU A 404 0.83 25.56 -7.09
N PRO A 405 -0.16 24.95 -6.42
CA PRO A 405 -1.49 25.50 -6.25
C PRO A 405 -1.46 26.98 -5.83
N ALA A 406 -2.39 27.76 -6.39
CA ALA A 406 -2.48 29.19 -6.09
C ALA A 406 -2.90 29.48 -4.64
N ARG A 407 -3.72 28.60 -4.05
CA ARG A 407 -4.26 28.74 -2.69
C ARG A 407 -3.59 27.74 -1.76
N SER A 408 -3.31 28.18 -0.53
CA SER A 408 -2.89 27.28 0.55
C SER A 408 -4.05 26.46 1.07
N LEU A 409 -3.74 25.33 1.69
CA LEU A 409 -4.72 24.58 2.44
C LEU A 409 -5.14 25.34 3.69
N PRO A 410 -6.46 25.51 3.93
CA PRO A 410 -6.94 26.08 5.17
C PRO A 410 -6.49 25.26 6.38
N SER A 411 -5.92 25.91 7.40
CA SER A 411 -5.53 25.23 8.64
C SER A 411 -6.71 24.56 9.35
N GLY A 412 -7.91 25.14 9.22
CA GLY A 412 -9.14 24.55 9.75
C GLY A 412 -9.52 23.20 9.12
N VAL A 413 -8.93 22.82 7.99
CA VAL A 413 -9.09 21.48 7.39
C VAL A 413 -7.86 20.62 7.68
N LEU A 414 -6.67 21.18 7.50
CA LEU A 414 -5.41 20.44 7.62
C LEU A 414 -5.13 19.98 9.05
N VAL A 415 -5.31 20.84 10.05
CA VAL A 415 -5.01 20.49 11.44
C VAL A 415 -5.93 19.38 11.95
N PRO A 416 -7.28 19.47 11.81
CA PRO A 416 -8.15 18.37 12.21
C PRO A 416 -7.84 17.05 11.48
N LEU A 417 -7.49 17.12 10.19
CA LEU A 417 -7.10 15.93 9.43
C LEU A 417 -5.85 15.25 10.01
N LEU A 418 -4.80 16.03 10.30
CA LEU A 418 -3.56 15.52 10.89
C LEU A 418 -3.79 14.95 12.29
N VAL A 419 -4.58 15.63 13.11
CA VAL A 419 -4.93 15.19 14.47
C VAL A 419 -5.74 13.89 14.41
N ALA A 420 -6.81 13.85 13.62
CA ALA A 420 -7.65 12.66 13.48
C ALA A 420 -6.86 11.46 12.95
N GLY A 421 -6.06 11.65 11.90
CA GLY A 421 -5.21 10.58 11.35
C GLY A 421 -4.18 10.07 12.36
N SER A 422 -3.56 10.96 13.13
CA SER A 422 -2.59 10.58 14.19
C SER A 422 -3.26 9.81 15.33
N ILE A 423 -4.46 10.24 15.76
CA ILE A 423 -5.24 9.53 16.79
C ILE A 423 -5.63 8.14 16.30
N VAL A 424 -6.20 8.02 15.09
CA VAL A 424 -6.59 6.71 14.54
C VAL A 424 -5.38 5.78 14.44
N ALA A 425 -4.26 6.26 13.90
CA ALA A 425 -3.04 5.46 13.82
C ALA A 425 -2.51 5.03 15.21
N ALA A 426 -2.52 5.92 16.19
CA ALA A 426 -2.10 5.61 17.56
C ALA A 426 -3.03 4.59 18.24
N LEU A 427 -4.34 4.70 18.03
CA LEU A 427 -5.33 3.74 18.54
C LEU A 427 -5.15 2.36 17.90
N GLU A 428 -4.92 2.30 16.58
CA GLU A 428 -4.62 1.04 15.90
C GLU A 428 -3.32 0.40 16.38
N TRP A 429 -2.28 1.20 16.59
CA TRP A 429 -1.02 0.74 17.16
C TRP A 429 -1.20 0.21 18.59
N GLN A 430 -1.97 0.91 19.41
CA GLN A 430 -2.22 0.50 20.79
C GLN A 430 -3.06 -0.79 20.84
N ALA A 431 -4.08 -0.92 19.98
CA ALA A 431 -4.85 -2.15 19.83
C ALA A 431 -3.95 -3.33 19.41
N GLU A 432 -3.11 -3.12 18.41
CA GLU A 432 -2.18 -4.14 17.93
C GLU A 432 -1.17 -4.55 19.00
N THR A 433 -0.59 -3.58 19.71
CA THR A 433 0.38 -3.85 20.77
C THR A 433 -0.27 -4.60 21.94
N ALA A 434 -1.47 -4.20 22.35
CA ALA A 434 -2.24 -4.90 23.37
C ALA A 434 -2.58 -6.34 22.92
N PHE A 435 -2.93 -6.53 21.65
CA PHE A 435 -3.23 -7.84 21.09
C PHE A 435 -2.00 -8.76 21.05
N GLN A 436 -0.84 -8.26 20.62
CA GLN A 436 0.40 -9.03 20.63
C GLN A 436 0.83 -9.42 22.05
N ARG A 437 0.67 -8.51 23.03
CA ARG A 437 0.90 -8.84 24.45
C ARG A 437 -0.06 -9.91 24.95
N ALA A 438 -1.32 -9.88 24.53
CA ALA A 438 -2.30 -10.90 24.87
C ALA A 438 -1.87 -12.27 24.34
N LEU A 439 -1.46 -12.37 23.07
CA LEU A 439 -1.00 -13.62 22.46
C LEU A 439 0.29 -14.16 23.09
N ALA A 440 1.16 -13.29 23.59
CA ALA A 440 2.41 -13.68 24.24
C ALA A 440 2.24 -14.09 25.71
N ALA A 441 1.08 -13.80 26.33
CA ALA A 441 0.84 -14.12 27.73
C ALA A 441 0.53 -15.62 27.90
N PRO A 442 1.24 -16.34 28.79
CA PRO A 442 0.92 -17.73 29.09
C PRO A 442 -0.33 -17.83 29.98
N GLY A 443 -1.11 -18.90 29.82
CA GLY A 443 -2.18 -19.28 30.74
C GLY A 443 -3.60 -19.11 30.20
N THR A 444 -4.57 -19.11 31.11
CA THR A 444 -6.00 -18.92 30.80
C THR A 444 -6.33 -17.43 30.68
N GLY A 445 -7.38 -17.06 29.93
CA GLY A 445 -7.78 -15.65 29.76
C GLY A 445 -7.23 -14.93 28.51
N VAL A 446 -6.51 -15.64 27.62
CA VAL A 446 -5.92 -15.07 26.40
C VAL A 446 -7.01 -14.52 25.46
N ALA A 447 -8.15 -15.21 25.34
CA ALA A 447 -9.25 -14.75 24.51
C ALA A 447 -9.88 -13.47 25.07
N SER A 448 -10.05 -13.39 26.40
CA SER A 448 -10.52 -12.18 27.08
C SER A 448 -9.55 -11.00 26.90
N ALA A 449 -8.25 -11.24 26.97
CA ALA A 449 -7.23 -10.23 26.72
C ALA A 449 -7.24 -9.74 25.26
N ALA A 450 -7.45 -10.65 24.29
CA ALA A 450 -7.63 -10.28 22.88
C ALA A 450 -8.89 -9.42 22.64
N VAL A 451 -10.00 -9.71 23.34
CA VAL A 451 -11.21 -8.86 23.33
C VAL A 451 -10.94 -7.46 23.89
N ALA A 452 -10.16 -7.38 24.98
CA ALA A 452 -9.77 -6.12 25.61
C ALA A 452 -8.89 -5.27 24.69
N ALA A 453 -8.01 -5.89 23.91
CA ALA A 453 -7.19 -5.18 22.91
C ALA A 453 -8.05 -4.46 21.86
N ALA A 454 -9.16 -5.07 21.41
CA ALA A 454 -10.09 -4.46 20.46
C ALA A 454 -10.88 -3.26 21.02
N VAL A 455 -10.76 -2.92 22.31
CA VAL A 455 -11.38 -1.69 22.87
C VAL A 455 -10.71 -0.42 22.34
N TRP A 456 -9.39 -0.47 22.10
CA TRP A 456 -8.64 0.69 21.61
C TRP A 456 -9.01 1.08 20.18
N ALA A 457 -9.23 0.09 19.31
CA ALA A 457 -9.63 0.29 17.92
C ALA A 457 -10.90 -0.55 17.64
N PRO A 458 -12.10 -0.04 17.98
CA PRO A 458 -13.33 -0.82 17.92
C PRO A 458 -13.75 -1.25 16.51
N TRP A 459 -13.16 -0.65 15.47
CA TRP A 459 -13.32 -1.02 14.06
C TRP A 459 -12.39 -2.16 13.61
N GLN A 460 -11.46 -2.63 14.44
CA GLN A 460 -10.61 -3.79 14.08
C GLN A 460 -11.33 -5.10 14.37
N VAL A 461 -11.31 -6.02 13.39
CA VAL A 461 -11.92 -7.34 13.50
C VAL A 461 -10.91 -8.43 13.87
N ARG A 462 -9.63 -8.24 13.54
CA ARG A 462 -8.60 -9.26 13.75
C ARG A 462 -8.47 -9.76 15.19
N PRO A 463 -8.41 -8.89 16.23
CA PRO A 463 -8.32 -9.37 17.61
C PRO A 463 -9.57 -10.15 18.04
N LEU A 464 -10.74 -9.83 17.50
CA LEU A 464 -11.97 -10.55 17.78
C LEU A 464 -12.01 -11.94 17.15
N TYR A 465 -11.66 -12.08 15.87
CA TYR A 465 -11.59 -13.41 15.24
C TYR A 465 -10.57 -14.31 15.93
N ALA A 466 -9.42 -13.75 16.34
CA ALA A 466 -8.46 -14.49 17.15
C ALA A 466 -9.04 -14.89 18.52
N ALA A 467 -9.75 -13.99 19.20
CA ALA A 467 -10.42 -14.32 20.46
C ALA A 467 -11.46 -15.44 20.29
N VAL A 468 -12.17 -15.50 19.17
CA VAL A 468 -13.10 -16.59 18.84
C VAL A 468 -12.37 -17.92 18.74
N GLU A 469 -11.31 -18.01 17.93
CA GLU A 469 -10.56 -19.27 17.76
C GLU A 469 -9.90 -19.72 19.07
N LEU A 470 -9.39 -18.78 19.86
CA LEU A 470 -8.85 -19.06 21.19
C LEU A 470 -9.93 -19.58 22.13
N ALA A 471 -11.13 -18.99 22.12
CA ALA A 471 -12.21 -19.40 23.01
C ALA A 471 -12.85 -20.75 22.64
N LEU A 472 -12.72 -21.15 21.37
CA LEU A 472 -13.11 -22.47 20.87
C LEU A 472 -12.04 -23.54 21.15
N SER A 473 -10.81 -23.15 21.53
CA SER A 473 -9.71 -24.05 21.83
C SER A 473 -9.70 -24.41 23.33
N PRO A 474 -9.66 -25.69 23.71
CA PRO A 474 -9.53 -26.08 25.12
C PRO A 474 -8.11 -25.78 25.66
N PRO A 475 -7.94 -25.49 26.96
CA PRO A 475 -8.97 -25.37 28.01
C PRO A 475 -9.50 -23.94 28.16
N THR A 476 -10.68 -23.64 27.59
CA THR A 476 -11.36 -22.35 27.79
C THR A 476 -12.64 -22.51 28.61
N SER A 477 -12.90 -21.54 29.51
CA SER A 477 -14.11 -21.53 30.37
C SER A 477 -15.36 -21.04 29.62
N ALA A 478 -16.55 -21.50 30.03
CA ALA A 478 -17.83 -21.02 29.49
C ALA A 478 -18.03 -19.50 29.66
N VAL A 479 -17.54 -18.94 30.77
CA VAL A 479 -17.57 -17.48 31.04
C VAL A 479 -16.77 -16.72 29.99
N GLU A 480 -15.61 -17.25 29.59
CA GLU A 480 -14.77 -16.64 28.57
C GLU A 480 -15.42 -16.73 27.18
N GLN A 481 -16.02 -17.87 26.83
CA GLN A 481 -16.79 -18.03 25.59
C GLN A 481 -17.94 -17.02 25.51
N GLN A 482 -18.69 -16.83 26.60
CA GLN A 482 -19.78 -15.86 26.68
C GLN A 482 -19.26 -14.42 26.49
N ARG A 483 -18.14 -14.04 27.12
CA ARG A 483 -17.55 -12.70 26.94
C ARG A 483 -17.16 -12.42 25.50
N VAL A 484 -16.57 -13.41 24.81
CA VAL A 484 -16.20 -13.26 23.40
C VAL A 484 -17.45 -13.15 22.53
N GLU A 485 -18.48 -13.94 22.78
CA GLU A 485 -19.77 -13.85 22.06
C GLU A 485 -20.43 -12.47 22.25
N GLU A 486 -20.48 -11.95 23.47
CA GLU A 486 -21.03 -10.62 23.75
C GLU A 486 -20.26 -9.52 23.01
N ALA A 487 -18.92 -9.61 23.02
CA ALA A 487 -18.07 -8.67 22.28
C ALA A 487 -18.30 -8.74 20.77
N LEU A 488 -18.46 -9.95 20.22
CA LEU A 488 -18.79 -10.19 18.82
C LEU A 488 -20.21 -9.64 18.47
N GLY A 489 -21.17 -9.78 19.37
CA GLY A 489 -22.53 -9.22 19.20
C GLY A 489 -22.53 -7.69 19.18
N ARG A 490 -21.81 -7.05 20.12
CA ARG A 490 -21.71 -5.58 20.22
C ARG A 490 -21.02 -4.92 19.04
N ARG A 491 -20.17 -5.66 18.31
CA ARG A 491 -19.36 -5.14 17.20
C ARG A 491 -19.82 -5.60 15.81
N HIS A 492 -21.03 -6.16 15.69
CA HIS A 492 -21.55 -6.60 14.39
C HIS A 492 -21.58 -5.51 13.31
N TRP A 493 -21.65 -4.23 13.72
CA TRP A 493 -21.65 -3.07 12.82
C TRP A 493 -20.34 -2.88 12.04
N VAL A 494 -19.23 -3.50 12.45
CA VAL A 494 -17.93 -3.39 11.77
C VAL A 494 -17.93 -4.15 10.43
N GLN A 495 -18.61 -5.30 10.41
CA GLN A 495 -18.78 -6.14 9.21
C GLN A 495 -20.21 -6.71 9.17
N PRO A 496 -21.24 -5.87 8.95
CA PRO A 496 -22.64 -6.23 9.18
C PRO A 496 -23.12 -7.39 8.30
N ARG A 497 -22.50 -7.55 7.12
CA ARG A 497 -22.83 -8.60 6.13
C ARG A 497 -21.79 -9.71 6.06
N SER A 498 -20.85 -9.79 7.00
CA SER A 498 -19.81 -10.81 6.96
C SER A 498 -20.37 -12.20 7.25
N ALA A 499 -20.07 -13.14 6.35
CA ALA A 499 -20.32 -14.56 6.56
C ALA A 499 -19.40 -15.12 7.65
N GLY A 500 -18.14 -14.67 7.72
CA GLY A 500 -17.19 -15.07 8.76
C GLY A 500 -17.66 -14.64 10.16
N TRP A 501 -18.31 -13.48 10.28
CA TRP A 501 -18.87 -13.01 11.55
C TRP A 501 -20.02 -13.89 12.02
N ALA A 502 -20.92 -14.27 11.09
CA ALA A 502 -22.03 -15.16 11.38
C ALA A 502 -21.53 -16.59 11.72
N GLU A 503 -20.53 -17.08 11.00
CA GLU A 503 -19.87 -18.37 11.27
C GLU A 503 -19.21 -18.40 12.67
N ALA A 504 -18.42 -17.38 12.99
CA ALA A 504 -17.76 -17.24 14.29
C ALA A 504 -18.78 -17.28 15.44
N ARG A 505 -19.90 -16.57 15.28
CA ARG A 505 -20.99 -16.56 16.25
C ARG A 505 -21.67 -17.92 16.38
N ALA A 506 -21.96 -18.59 15.26
CA ALA A 506 -22.55 -19.92 15.25
C ALA A 506 -21.66 -20.95 15.98
N ARG A 507 -20.34 -20.94 15.72
CA ARG A 507 -19.38 -21.84 16.37
C ARG A 507 -19.31 -21.61 17.89
N LEU A 508 -19.30 -20.35 18.34
CA LEU A 508 -19.34 -20.03 19.78
C LEU A 508 -20.62 -20.51 20.46
N LEU A 509 -21.78 -20.24 19.86
CA LEU A 509 -23.07 -20.67 20.39
C LEU A 509 -23.17 -22.19 20.47
N LEU A 510 -22.66 -22.89 19.44
CA LEU A 510 -22.62 -24.35 19.43
C LEU A 510 -21.73 -24.89 20.56
N ALA A 511 -20.55 -24.30 20.78
CA ALA A 511 -19.64 -24.68 21.87
C ALA A 511 -20.26 -24.45 23.27
N GLN A 512 -21.14 -23.46 23.41
CA GLN A 512 -21.91 -23.20 24.63
C GLN A 512 -23.16 -24.11 24.78
N GLY A 513 -23.43 -25.02 23.84
CA GLY A 513 -24.61 -25.89 23.86
C GLY A 513 -25.91 -25.23 23.37
N ARG A 514 -25.86 -23.99 22.87
CA ARG A 514 -27.02 -23.21 22.39
C ARG A 514 -27.33 -23.51 20.92
N ARG A 515 -27.64 -24.77 20.63
CA ARG A 515 -27.81 -25.30 19.25
C ARG A 515 -28.83 -24.55 18.40
N GLY A 516 -30.00 -24.23 18.95
CA GLY A 516 -31.07 -23.52 18.23
C GLY A 516 -30.63 -22.14 17.73
N GLU A 517 -29.90 -21.39 18.55
CA GLU A 517 -29.34 -20.10 18.17
C GLU A 517 -28.16 -20.25 17.21
N ALA A 518 -27.30 -21.24 17.43
CA ALA A 518 -26.21 -21.57 16.53
C ALA A 518 -26.71 -21.87 15.11
N LEU A 519 -27.81 -22.62 14.98
CA LEU A 519 -28.43 -22.95 13.70
C LEU A 519 -28.91 -21.70 12.93
N VAL A 520 -29.45 -20.70 13.62
CA VAL A 520 -29.85 -19.42 13.00
C VAL A 520 -28.64 -18.73 12.37
N TRP A 521 -27.54 -18.63 13.12
CA TRP A 521 -26.32 -17.98 12.64
C TRP A 521 -25.57 -18.79 11.58
N ALA A 522 -25.60 -20.12 11.65
CA ALA A 522 -25.04 -20.99 10.61
C ALA A 522 -25.78 -20.81 9.27
N ARG A 523 -27.12 -20.76 9.31
CA ARG A 523 -27.93 -20.44 8.13
C ARG A 523 -27.61 -19.05 7.59
N GLU A 524 -27.43 -18.06 8.46
CA GLU A 524 -27.09 -16.70 8.06
C GLU A 524 -25.70 -16.63 7.40
N ALA A 525 -24.71 -17.34 7.95
CA ALA A 525 -23.39 -17.46 7.34
C ALA A 525 -23.49 -18.03 5.91
N ARG A 526 -24.25 -19.13 5.75
CA ARG A 526 -24.48 -19.78 4.46
C ARG A 526 -25.23 -18.88 3.47
N ARG A 527 -26.23 -18.11 3.92
CA ARG A 527 -26.92 -17.13 3.07
C ARG A 527 -25.97 -16.04 2.56
N ARG A 528 -25.02 -15.60 3.39
CA ARG A 528 -24.05 -14.55 3.06
C ARG A 528 -22.90 -15.02 2.19
N ALA A 529 -22.56 -16.31 2.22
CA ALA A 529 -21.52 -16.91 1.40
C ALA A 529 -21.93 -18.30 0.90
N PRO A 530 -22.91 -18.39 -0.02
CA PRO A 530 -23.46 -19.68 -0.48
C PRO A 530 -22.41 -20.57 -1.17
N ALA A 531 -21.34 -19.98 -1.69
CA ALA A 531 -20.22 -20.67 -2.32
C ALA A 531 -19.29 -21.41 -1.33
N ARG A 532 -19.37 -21.11 -0.03
CA ARG A 532 -18.54 -21.75 1.01
C ARG A 532 -19.19 -23.06 1.47
N GLY A 533 -18.78 -24.18 0.87
CA GLY A 533 -19.35 -25.50 1.12
C GLY A 533 -19.25 -25.97 2.58
N GLU A 534 -18.21 -25.55 3.29
CA GLU A 534 -18.01 -25.86 4.71
C GLU A 534 -19.11 -25.29 5.62
N LEU A 535 -19.81 -24.23 5.20
CA LEU A 535 -20.90 -23.65 5.98
C LEU A 535 -22.15 -24.55 6.00
N ALA A 536 -22.32 -25.43 5.01
CA ALA A 536 -23.37 -26.43 5.02
C ALA A 536 -23.11 -27.50 6.09
N ALA A 537 -21.85 -27.90 6.28
CA ALA A 537 -21.48 -28.82 7.34
C ALA A 537 -21.70 -28.20 8.73
N LEU A 538 -21.37 -26.92 8.90
CA LEU A 538 -21.68 -26.20 10.15
C LEU A 538 -23.18 -26.11 10.42
N GLU A 539 -24.00 -25.86 9.40
CA GLU A 539 -25.47 -25.86 9.55
C GLU A 539 -25.98 -27.22 10.04
N GLU A 540 -25.47 -28.31 9.47
CA GLU A 540 -25.87 -29.67 9.86
C GLU A 540 -25.41 -30.00 11.30
N LEU A 541 -24.19 -29.59 11.68
CA LEU A 541 -23.70 -29.75 13.06
C LEU A 541 -24.54 -29.01 14.11
N CYS A 542 -25.27 -27.97 13.71
CA CYS A 542 -26.14 -27.21 14.60
C CYS A 542 -27.57 -27.79 14.71
N ARG A 543 -27.95 -28.75 13.86
CA ARG A 543 -29.22 -29.48 13.95
C ARG A 543 -29.14 -30.52 15.06
#